data_AF-A0A658NHV4-F1
#
_entry.id   AF-A0A658NHV4-F1
#
_cell.length_a   1.000
_cell.length_b   1.000
_cell.length_c   1.000
_cell.angle_alpha   90.00
_cell.angle_beta   90.00
_cell.angle_gamma   90.00
#
_symmetry.space_group_name_H-M   'P 1'
#
loop_
_entity.id
_entity.type
_entity.pdbx_description
1 polymer ?
#
loop_
_entity_poly.entity_id
_entity_poly.type
_entity_poly.pdbx_seq_one_letter_code
_entity_poly.pdbx_strand_id
1 'polypeptide(L)' 'LYAASDEMHDEATYAALPGDKQMTARGIEVGHIFYFGTKYSAPMKANVTGPDGKDTPVQMGSYGVGVSRLVGAIIEA' A
#
# COMPACT_ATOMS: atom_id res chain seq x y z
N LEU A 1 0.12 13.75 6.83
CA LEU A 1 -1.11 13.07 7.29
C LEU A 1 -0.69 11.63 7.54
N TYR A 2 -0.67 11.17 8.79
CA TYR A 2 -0.43 9.77 9.12
C TYR A 2 -1.80 9.10 9.17
N ALA A 3 -2.06 8.16 8.27
CA ALA A 3 -3.26 7.36 8.23
C ALA A 3 -2.85 5.93 7.90
N ALA A 4 -2.97 5.05 8.88
CA ALA A 4 -2.58 3.65 8.79
C ALA A 4 -3.75 2.78 9.28
N SER A 5 -3.93 1.62 8.65
CA SER A 5 -4.74 0.55 9.24
C SER A 5 -4.02 -0.02 10.46
N ASP A 6 -4.74 -0.77 11.30
CA ASP A 6 -4.16 -1.40 12.50
C ASP A 6 -2.93 -2.26 12.19
N GLU A 7 -2.92 -2.93 11.03
CA GLU A 7 -1.78 -3.77 10.60
C GLU A 7 -0.51 -2.96 10.29
N MET A 8 -0.66 -1.72 9.82
CA MET A 8 0.46 -0.84 9.43
C MET A 8 0.71 0.26 10.46
N HIS A 9 0.03 0.20 11.62
CA HIS A 9 0.12 1.21 12.65
C HIS A 9 1.44 1.09 13.43
N ASP A 10 2.26 2.13 13.37
CA ASP A 10 3.44 2.32 14.21
C ASP A 10 3.08 3.22 15.41
N GLU A 11 3.01 2.59 16.59
CA GLU A 11 2.60 3.25 17.83
C GLU A 11 3.56 4.37 18.25
N ALA A 12 4.86 4.19 18.05
CA ALA A 12 5.87 5.18 18.41
C ALA A 12 5.75 6.46 17.56
N THR A 13 5.54 6.29 16.25
CA THR A 13 5.32 7.38 15.29
C THR A 13 4.02 8.10 15.58
N TYR A 14 2.97 7.37 15.94
CA TYR A 14 1.69 7.97 16.33
C TYR A 14 1.81 8.77 17.63
N ALA A 15 2.44 8.22 18.66
CA ALA A 15 2.61 8.87 19.95
C ALA A 15 3.48 10.15 19.87
N ALA A 16 4.37 10.24 18.88
CA ALA A 16 5.18 11.43 18.63
C ALA A 16 4.38 12.61 18.01
N LEU A 17 3.15 12.38 17.53
CA LEU A 17 2.31 13.44 16.98
C LEU A 17 1.70 14.30 18.10
N PRO A 18 1.56 15.63 17.89
CA PRO A 18 0.75 16.48 18.76
C PRO A 18 -0.66 15.92 18.95
N GLY A 19 -1.21 15.97 20.18
CA GLY A 19 -2.48 15.32 20.51
C GLY A 19 -3.68 15.83 19.71
N ASP A 20 -3.68 17.10 19.29
CA ASP A 20 -4.68 17.67 18.38
C ASP A 20 -4.63 17.11 16.95
N LYS A 21 -3.54 16.40 16.62
CA LYS A 21 -3.33 15.73 15.32
C LYS A 21 -3.43 14.20 15.41
N GLN A 22 -3.72 13.67 16.59
CA GLN A 22 -4.01 12.26 16.80
C GLN A 22 -5.51 12.03 16.59
N MET A 23 -5.86 11.16 15.64
CA MET A 23 -7.24 10.80 15.34
C MET A 23 -7.34 9.30 15.10
N THR A 24 -8.40 8.70 15.63
CA THR A 24 -8.77 7.31 15.37
C THR A 24 -10.22 7.29 14.91
N ALA A 25 -10.49 6.57 13.82
CA ALA A 25 -11.81 6.40 13.26
C ALA A 25 -11.96 4.99 12.71
N ARG A 26 -13.19 4.54 12.53
CA ARG A 26 -13.47 3.33 11.75
C ARG A 26 -13.51 3.71 10.28
N GLY A 27 -12.93 2.87 9.43
CA GLY A 27 -12.92 3.05 7.99
C GLY A 27 -13.20 1.74 7.26
N ILE A 28 -13.79 1.85 6.07
CA ILE A 28 -13.95 0.71 5.16
C ILE A 28 -12.82 0.78 4.13
N GLU A 29 -11.93 -0.22 4.11
CA GLU A 29 -10.88 -0.29 3.10
C GLU A 29 -11.48 -0.62 1.72
N VAL A 30 -11.57 0.40 0.86
CA VAL A 30 -12.06 0.26 -0.52
C VAL A 30 -10.94 0.02 -1.53
N GLY A 31 -9.69 0.17 -1.14
CA GLY A 31 -8.53 -0.06 -1.99
C GLY A 31 -7.21 0.00 -1.24
N HIS A 32 -6.17 -0.56 -1.87
CA HIS A 32 -4.83 -0.65 -1.31
C HIS A 32 -3.81 -0.63 -2.45
N ILE A 33 -2.69 0.05 -2.21
CA ILE A 33 -1.52 0.05 -3.10
C ILE A 33 -0.36 -0.67 -2.42
N PHE A 34 0.35 -1.51 -3.17
CA PHE A 34 1.51 -2.22 -2.65
C PHE A 34 2.72 -1.97 -3.55
N TYR A 35 3.87 -1.76 -2.93
CA TYR A 35 5.16 -1.90 -3.58
C TYR A 35 5.75 -3.25 -3.22
N PHE A 36 5.96 -4.10 -4.23
CA PHE A 36 6.44 -5.47 -4.05
C PHE A 36 7.94 -5.62 -4.28
N GLY A 37 8.60 -4.58 -4.78
CA GLY A 37 9.97 -4.69 -5.24
C GLY A 37 10.10 -5.82 -6.26
N THR A 38 10.98 -6.78 -5.98
CA THR A 38 11.21 -7.94 -6.86
C THR A 38 10.58 -9.24 -6.36
N LYS A 39 9.64 -9.17 -5.40
CA LYS A 39 9.01 -10.34 -4.76
C LYS A 39 8.50 -11.39 -5.75
N TYR A 40 7.91 -10.94 -6.86
CA TYR A 40 7.37 -11.83 -7.90
C TYR A 40 8.32 -11.96 -9.10
N SER A 41 8.95 -10.87 -9.53
CA SER A 41 9.79 -10.88 -10.74
C SER A 41 11.01 -11.78 -10.60
N ALA A 42 11.67 -11.80 -9.43
CA ALA A 42 12.85 -12.63 -9.21
C ALA A 42 12.55 -14.15 -9.33
N PRO A 43 11.58 -14.74 -8.61
CA PRO A 43 11.27 -16.17 -8.75
C PRO A 43 10.65 -16.54 -10.11
N MET A 44 9.96 -15.61 -10.77
CA MET A 44 9.34 -15.84 -12.08
C MET A 44 10.29 -15.57 -13.26
N LYS A 45 11.52 -15.14 -13.00
CA LYS A 45 12.51 -14.76 -14.03
C LYS A 45 12.00 -13.66 -14.98
N ALA A 46 11.20 -12.72 -14.47
CA ALA A 46 10.74 -11.57 -15.22
C ALA A 46 11.81 -10.47 -15.19
N ASN A 47 12.73 -10.52 -16.14
CA ASN A 47 13.85 -9.60 -16.26
C ASN A 47 13.68 -8.65 -17.44
N VAL A 48 14.30 -7.47 -17.35
CA VAL A 48 14.47 -6.50 -18.43
C VAL A 48 15.95 -6.14 -18.55
N THR A 49 16.43 -5.93 -19.78
CA THR A 49 17.80 -5.49 -20.02
C THR A 49 17.90 -3.98 -19.79
N GLY A 50 18.76 -3.56 -18.87
CA GLY A 50 19.00 -2.16 -18.54
C GLY A 50 19.87 -1.44 -19.57
N PRO A 51 20.02 -0.11 -19.45
CA PRO A 51 20.90 0.69 -20.31
C PRO A 51 22.38 0.28 -20.25
N ASP A 52 22.79 -0.41 -19.19
CA ASP A 52 24.13 -0.99 -19.01
C ASP A 52 24.28 -2.37 -19.66
N GLY A 53 23.25 -2.86 -20.34
CA GLY A 53 23.21 -4.18 -20.97
C GLY A 53 23.01 -5.34 -20.00
N LYS A 54 22.73 -5.08 -18.71
CA LYS A 54 22.51 -6.14 -17.72
C LYS A 54 21.04 -6.42 -17.50
N ASP A 55 20.72 -7.70 -17.34
CA ASP A 55 19.37 -8.12 -16.98
C ASP A 55 19.09 -7.83 -15.50
N THR A 56 18.01 -7.10 -15.25
CA THR A 56 17.54 -6.75 -13.91
C THR A 56 16.09 -7.20 -13.75
N PRO A 57 15.72 -7.84 -12.62
CA PRO A 57 14.33 -8.19 -12.34
C PRO A 57 13.46 -6.93 -12.26
N VAL A 58 12.25 -7.01 -12.82
CA VAL A 58 11.31 -5.89 -12.85
C VAL A 58 10.92 -5.47 -11.43
N GLN A 59 10.93 -4.16 -11.14
CA GLN A 59 10.36 -3.60 -9.92
C GLN A 59 8.84 -3.54 -10.04
N MET A 60 8.12 -4.11 -9.08
CA MET A 60 6.68 -4.32 -9.19
C MET A 60 5.92 -3.60 -8.09
N GLY A 61 4.69 -3.21 -8.41
CA GLY A 61 3.67 -2.80 -7.47
C GLY A 61 2.29 -3.21 -7.97
N SER A 62 1.29 -3.11 -7.11
CA SER A 62 -0.11 -3.34 -7.48
C SER A 62 -1.01 -2.26 -6.92
N TYR A 63 -2.10 -2.01 -7.63
CA TYR A 63 -3.10 -1.01 -7.28
C TYR A 63 -4.46 -1.71 -7.30
N GLY A 64 -5.05 -1.90 -6.13
CA GLY A 64 -6.32 -2.61 -5.98
C GLY A 64 -7.43 -1.68 -5.54
N VAL A 65 -8.59 -1.77 -6.21
CA VAL A 65 -9.84 -1.13 -5.78
C VAL A 65 -10.94 -2.19 -5.75
N GLY A 66 -11.58 -2.34 -4.59
CA GLY A 66 -12.73 -3.22 -4.41
C GLY A 66 -14.00 -2.56 -4.96
N VAL A 67 -14.19 -2.57 -6.29
CA VAL A 67 -15.31 -1.85 -6.95
C VAL A 67 -16.67 -2.21 -6.36
N SER A 68 -16.96 -3.50 -6.14
CA SER A 68 -18.23 -3.92 -5.53
C SER A 68 -18.37 -3.48 -4.07
N ARG A 69 -17.26 -3.46 -3.31
CA ARG A 69 -17.24 -2.97 -1.92
C ARG A 69 -17.43 -1.46 -1.86
N LEU A 70 -16.82 -0.73 -2.79
CA LEU A 70 -16.91 0.72 -2.88
C LEU A 70 -18.36 1.19 -3.01
N VAL A 71 -19.19 0.49 -3.79
CA VAL A 71 -20.63 0.83 -3.91
C VAL A 71 -21.33 0.80 -2.55
N GLY A 72 -21.09 -0.23 -1.74
CA GLY A 72 -21.64 -0.31 -0.38
C GLY A 72 -21.04 0.75 0.54
N ALA A 73 -19.73 0.99 0.46
CA ALA A 73 -19.05 2.00 1.26
C ALA A 73 -19.56 3.42 0.99
N ILE A 74 -19.98 3.74 -0.25
CA ILE A 74 -20.58 5.04 -0.58
C ILE A 74 -21.92 5.25 0.15
N ILE A 75 -22.67 4.18 0.40
CA ILE A 75 -23.97 4.25 1.10
C ILE A 75 -23.77 4.33 2.62
N GLU A 76 -22.76 3.61 3.14
CA GLU A 76 -22.48 3.50 4.58
C GLU A 76 -21.68 4.68 5.17
N ALA A 77 -20.89 5.40 4.34
CA ALA A 77 -19.96 6.44 4.79
C ALA A 77 -20.61 7.77 5.21
#